data_AF-C4LDI6-F1
#
_entry.id   AF-C4LDI6-F1
#
_cell.length_a   1.000
_cell.length_b   1.000
_cell.length_c   1.000
_cell.angle_alpha   90.00
_cell.angle_beta   90.00
_cell.angle_gamma   90.00
#
_symmetry.space_group_name_H-M   'P 1'
#
loop_
_entity.id
_entity.type
_entity.pdbx_description
1 polymer ?
#
loop_
_entity_poly.entity_id
_entity_poly.type
_entity_poly.pdbx_seq_one_letter_code
_entity_poly.pdbx_strand_id
1 'polypeptide(L)'
;MQVGVTIKKNANLLPITEDQLQHSVYEMLSVLEILCNSAHGHGEADTSCGVIDFLGEPKQIKLLENSLMWKYIYPMYLFAELGEPLDVIEYHLSDMLGDLAKWITAANPILEYDETPLNQAAIKVIYKFIARIKLNYRWDFDGDYSPEDNPDPLPHSDARNGLVPLSAGWYPDTHRRHLTLVELALLAGMSNIRSVRNAQFSKTDPLSFIKEGAQVLITVEEARRWLQGRNGFVPTKRISY
;
A
#
# COMPACT_ATOMS: atom_id res chain seq x y z
N MET A 1 -15.26 15.62 -1.20
CA MET A 1 -15.03 14.16 -1.20
C MET A 1 -13.55 13.97 -1.48
N GLN A 2 -12.79 13.34 -0.60
CA GLN A 2 -11.37 13.08 -0.87
C GLN A 2 -11.34 11.98 -1.94
N VAL A 3 -10.82 12.30 -3.13
CA VAL A 3 -10.73 11.38 -4.26
C VAL A 3 -9.44 10.59 -4.09
N GLY A 4 -9.51 9.26 -4.02
CA GLY A 4 -8.34 8.37 -3.94
C GLY A 4 -8.50 7.23 -2.94
N VAL A 5 -7.54 6.30 -2.98
CA VAL A 5 -7.43 5.15 -2.08
C VAL A 5 -6.82 5.61 -0.77
N THR A 6 -7.61 5.61 0.31
CA THR A 6 -7.16 6.09 1.63
C THR A 6 -7.17 4.99 2.68
N ILE A 7 -6.27 5.08 3.65
CA ILE A 7 -6.36 4.27 4.86
C ILE A 7 -7.41 4.89 5.79
N LYS A 8 -8.40 4.09 6.23
CA LYS A 8 -9.39 4.56 7.21
C LYS A 8 -8.71 5.12 8.46
N LYS A 9 -9.16 6.30 8.94
CA LYS A 9 -8.52 7.04 10.06
C LYS A 9 -8.30 6.21 11.34
N ASN A 10 -9.16 5.23 11.59
CA ASN A 10 -9.11 4.35 12.77
C ASN A 10 -8.68 2.92 12.41
N ALA A 11 -8.12 2.70 11.22
CA ALA A 11 -7.64 1.39 10.81
C ALA A 11 -6.51 0.93 11.73
N ASN A 12 -6.52 -0.37 12.04
CA ASN A 12 -5.39 -1.02 12.67
C ASN A 12 -4.24 -1.16 11.66
N LEU A 13 -3.07 -0.63 12.01
CA LEU A 13 -1.87 -0.56 11.17
C LEU A 13 -0.85 -1.69 11.46
N LEU A 14 -1.26 -2.71 12.23
CA LEU A 14 -0.46 -3.92 12.43
C LEU A 14 -0.14 -4.63 11.10
N PRO A 15 0.95 -5.44 11.06
CA PRO A 15 1.31 -6.24 9.90
C PRO A 15 0.15 -7.08 9.37
N ILE A 16 0.11 -7.23 8.05
CA ILE A 16 -0.91 -8.00 7.34
C ILE A 16 -0.45 -9.45 7.21
N THR A 17 -1.36 -10.40 7.43
CA THR A 17 -1.11 -11.81 7.08
C THR A 17 -1.51 -12.09 5.65
N GLU A 18 -0.93 -13.14 5.05
CA GLU A 18 -1.31 -13.56 3.70
C GLU A 18 -2.82 -13.87 3.60
N ASP A 19 -3.41 -14.55 4.58
CA ASP A 19 -4.85 -14.84 4.60
C ASP A 19 -5.71 -13.56 4.57
N GLN A 20 -5.30 -12.53 5.31
CA GLN A 20 -5.99 -11.23 5.31
C GLN A 20 -5.90 -10.57 3.94
N LEU A 21 -4.74 -10.70 3.28
CA LEU A 21 -4.52 -10.17 1.94
C LEU A 21 -5.36 -10.93 0.90
N GLN A 22 -5.36 -12.26 0.97
CA GLN A 22 -6.15 -13.11 0.08
C GLN A 22 -7.64 -12.78 0.18
N HIS A 23 -8.17 -12.67 1.40
CA HIS A 23 -9.55 -12.27 1.63
C HIS A 23 -9.84 -10.89 1.02
N SER A 24 -9.00 -9.89 1.28
CA SER A 24 -9.19 -8.54 0.74
C SER A 24 -9.16 -8.49 -0.79
N VAL A 25 -8.27 -9.26 -1.43
CA VAL A 25 -8.20 -9.34 -2.90
C VAL A 25 -9.41 -10.09 -3.47
N TYR A 26 -9.81 -11.20 -2.85
CA TYR A 26 -10.99 -11.96 -3.28
C TYR A 26 -12.28 -11.15 -3.19
N GLU A 27 -12.45 -10.38 -2.10
CA GLU A 27 -13.58 -9.47 -1.93
C GLU A 27 -13.66 -8.48 -3.09
N MET A 28 -12.56 -7.78 -3.39
CA MET A 28 -12.52 -6.82 -4.51
C MET A 28 -12.80 -7.49 -5.86
N LEU A 29 -12.20 -8.65 -6.13
CA LEU A 29 -12.43 -9.38 -7.39
C LEU A 29 -13.90 -9.76 -7.56
N SER A 30 -14.53 -10.24 -6.49
CA SER A 30 -15.94 -10.65 -6.50
C SER A 30 -16.87 -9.45 -6.74
N VAL A 31 -16.58 -8.31 -6.11
CA VAL A 31 -17.33 -7.07 -6.33
C VAL A 31 -17.20 -6.57 -7.77
N LEU A 32 -15.98 -6.62 -8.33
CA LEU A 32 -15.74 -6.22 -9.72
C LEU A 32 -16.43 -7.18 -10.71
N GLU A 33 -16.49 -8.48 -10.40
CA GLU A 33 -17.26 -9.45 -11.17
C GLU A 33 -18.76 -9.14 -11.14
N ILE A 34 -19.33 -8.82 -9.98
CA ILE A 34 -20.73 -8.39 -9.83
C ILE A 34 -21.00 -7.14 -10.66
N LEU A 35 -20.12 -6.13 -10.58
CA LEU A 35 -20.25 -4.90 -11.37
C LEU A 35 -20.21 -5.20 -12.87
N CYS A 36 -19.27 -6.05 -13.31
CA CYS A 36 -19.15 -6.45 -14.70
C CYS A 36 -20.39 -7.20 -15.18
N ASN A 37 -20.86 -8.17 -14.42
CA ASN A 37 -22.04 -8.98 -14.75
C ASN A 37 -23.30 -8.10 -14.84
N SER A 38 -23.50 -7.21 -13.87
CA SER A 38 -24.63 -6.27 -13.89
C SER A 38 -24.59 -5.34 -15.09
N ALA A 39 -23.42 -4.80 -15.45
CA ALA A 39 -23.27 -3.94 -16.63
C ALA A 39 -23.62 -4.65 -17.95
N HIS A 40 -23.51 -5.98 -18.01
CA HIS A 40 -23.90 -6.80 -19.16
C HIS A 40 -25.33 -7.37 -19.06
N GLY A 41 -26.12 -6.93 -18.07
CA GLY A 41 -27.49 -7.39 -17.86
C GLY A 41 -27.60 -8.79 -17.23
N HIS A 42 -26.51 -9.28 -16.63
CA HIS A 42 -26.46 -10.56 -15.91
C HIS A 42 -26.58 -10.32 -14.40
N GLY A 43 -27.75 -9.88 -13.94
CA GLY A 43 -28.04 -9.66 -12.51
C GLY A 43 -27.93 -8.20 -12.05
N GLU A 44 -28.17 -7.99 -10.76
CA GLU A 44 -28.11 -6.67 -10.12
C GLU A 44 -26.69 -6.34 -9.63
N ALA A 45 -26.36 -5.05 -9.54
CA ALA A 45 -25.09 -4.58 -8.99
C ALA A 45 -25.15 -4.49 -7.45
N ASP A 46 -25.59 -5.58 -6.82
CA ASP A 46 -25.88 -5.66 -5.39
C ASP A 46 -25.10 -6.84 -4.78
N THR A 47 -24.38 -6.59 -3.68
CA THR A 47 -23.70 -7.64 -2.91
C THR A 47 -24.56 -8.18 -1.75
N SER A 48 -25.69 -7.55 -1.45
CA SER A 48 -26.58 -7.88 -0.33
C SER A 48 -27.23 -9.26 -0.43
N CYS A 49 -27.37 -9.80 -1.64
CA CYS A 49 -28.01 -11.09 -1.90
C CYS A 49 -27.04 -12.29 -1.83
N GLY A 50 -25.74 -12.06 -1.63
CA GLY A 50 -24.75 -13.11 -1.50
C GLY A 50 -23.54 -12.63 -0.71
N VAL A 51 -23.31 -13.22 0.47
CA VAL A 51 -22.12 -12.92 1.26
C VAL A 51 -20.88 -13.31 0.43
N ILE A 52 -20.01 -12.34 0.17
CA ILE A 52 -18.71 -12.58 -0.47
C ILE A 52 -17.77 -13.18 0.59
N ASP A 53 -17.91 -14.48 0.83
CA ASP A 53 -17.09 -15.19 1.81
C ASP A 53 -15.85 -15.81 1.16
N PHE A 54 -14.67 -15.42 1.63
CA PHE A 54 -13.44 -16.14 1.32
C PHE A 54 -13.27 -17.32 2.28
N LEU A 55 -13.47 -18.53 1.78
CA LEU A 55 -13.37 -19.78 2.54
C LEU A 55 -12.05 -20.53 2.30
N GLY A 56 -11.15 -19.96 1.49
CA GLY A 56 -9.90 -20.61 1.11
C GLY A 56 -10.11 -21.84 0.22
N GLU A 57 -11.23 -21.91 -0.50
CA GLU A 57 -11.50 -23.05 -1.37
C GLU A 57 -10.52 -23.06 -2.57
N PRO A 58 -10.14 -24.24 -3.09
CA PRO A 58 -9.19 -24.33 -4.20
C PRO A 58 -9.58 -23.51 -5.45
N LYS A 59 -10.89 -23.36 -5.70
CA LYS A 59 -11.39 -22.52 -6.81
C LYS A 59 -11.17 -21.03 -6.54
N GLN A 60 -11.41 -20.57 -5.31
CA GLN A 60 -11.21 -19.17 -4.91
C GLN A 60 -9.72 -18.82 -4.95
N ILE A 61 -8.86 -19.69 -4.42
CA ILE A 61 -7.40 -19.53 -4.48
C ILE A 61 -6.95 -19.46 -5.94
N LYS A 62 -7.41 -20.38 -6.79
CA LYS A 62 -7.05 -20.37 -8.21
C LYS A 62 -7.53 -19.12 -8.95
N LEU A 63 -8.73 -18.62 -8.65
CA LEU A 63 -9.22 -17.36 -9.22
C LEU A 63 -8.28 -16.21 -8.85
N LEU A 64 -7.96 -16.12 -7.57
CA LEU A 64 -7.11 -15.10 -7.01
C LEU A 64 -5.70 -15.15 -7.62
N GLU A 65 -5.04 -16.31 -7.62
CA GLU A 65 -3.70 -16.50 -8.19
C GLU A 65 -3.60 -16.16 -9.68
N ASN A 66 -4.67 -16.37 -10.45
CA ASN A 66 -4.71 -16.06 -11.86
C ASN A 66 -5.00 -14.58 -12.16
N SER A 67 -5.59 -13.86 -11.20
CA SER A 67 -5.95 -12.45 -11.34
C SER A 67 -4.73 -11.53 -11.49
N LEU A 68 -4.89 -10.46 -12.26
CA LEU A 68 -3.84 -9.45 -12.40
C LEU A 68 -3.63 -8.69 -11.08
N MET A 69 -4.71 -8.45 -10.33
CA MET A 69 -4.66 -7.83 -9.01
C MET A 69 -3.74 -8.58 -8.04
N TRP A 70 -3.86 -9.91 -7.95
CA TRP A 70 -2.97 -10.71 -7.10
C TRP A 70 -1.53 -10.69 -7.59
N LYS A 71 -1.31 -10.83 -8.91
CA LYS A 71 0.02 -10.77 -9.51
C LYS A 71 0.71 -9.43 -9.23
N TYR A 72 -0.05 -8.34 -9.05
CA TYR A 72 0.50 -7.05 -8.64
C TYR A 72 0.72 -6.97 -7.12
N ILE A 73 -0.27 -7.33 -6.31
CA ILE A 73 -0.25 -7.14 -4.86
C ILE A 73 0.66 -8.13 -4.13
N TYR A 74 0.75 -9.39 -4.58
CA TYR A 74 1.50 -10.42 -3.85
C TYR A 74 3.01 -10.13 -3.80
N PRO A 75 3.69 -9.75 -4.91
CA PRO A 75 5.08 -9.29 -4.83
C PRO A 75 5.25 -8.05 -3.95
N MET A 76 4.28 -7.11 -3.98
CA MET A 76 4.29 -5.95 -3.08
C MET A 76 4.23 -6.39 -1.61
N TYR A 77 3.42 -7.40 -1.28
CA TYR A 77 3.32 -7.97 0.06
C TYR A 77 4.63 -8.62 0.51
N LEU A 78 5.24 -9.47 -0.32
CA LEU A 78 6.53 -10.10 0.00
C LEU A 78 7.61 -9.04 0.32
N PHE A 79 7.67 -7.97 -0.47
CA PHE A 79 8.60 -6.86 -0.24
C PHE A 79 8.25 -6.04 1.01
N ALA A 80 6.98 -5.64 1.14
CA ALA A 80 6.51 -4.71 2.16
C ALA A 80 6.44 -5.34 3.56
N GLU A 81 5.85 -6.53 3.67
CA GLU A 81 5.58 -7.20 4.95
C GLU A 81 6.71 -8.15 5.35
N LEU A 82 7.24 -8.93 4.40
CA LEU A 82 8.21 -9.99 4.70
C LEU A 82 9.68 -9.54 4.50
N GLY A 83 9.89 -8.37 3.90
CA GLY A 83 11.23 -7.86 3.62
C GLY A 83 11.99 -8.69 2.59
N GLU A 84 11.29 -9.40 1.71
CA GLU A 84 11.93 -10.03 0.55
C GLU A 84 12.52 -8.96 -0.39
N PRO A 85 13.57 -9.28 -1.16
CA PRO A 85 14.04 -8.39 -2.21
C PRO A 85 12.92 -8.08 -3.21
N LEU A 86 12.91 -6.87 -3.75
CA LEU A 86 12.03 -6.55 -4.87
C LEU A 86 12.61 -7.22 -6.12
N ASP A 87 11.99 -8.30 -6.57
CA ASP A 87 12.33 -8.94 -7.84
C ASP A 87 11.89 -8.06 -9.02
N VAL A 88 12.44 -8.34 -10.20
CA VAL A 88 12.15 -7.60 -11.44
C VAL A 88 10.64 -7.57 -11.66
N ILE A 89 10.10 -6.36 -11.61
CA ILE A 89 8.69 -6.12 -11.92
C ILE A 89 8.57 -6.11 -13.45
N GLU A 90 7.86 -7.08 -14.02
CA GLU A 90 7.64 -7.18 -15.47
C GLU A 90 6.79 -6.02 -16.03
N TYR A 91 6.08 -5.29 -15.17
CA TYR A 91 5.20 -4.19 -15.50
C TYR A 91 5.73 -2.85 -14.98
N HIS A 92 5.29 -1.76 -15.58
CA HIS A 92 5.54 -0.42 -15.05
C HIS A 92 4.84 -0.25 -13.70
N LEU A 93 5.60 0.17 -12.69
CA LEU A 93 5.07 0.36 -11.35
C LEU A 93 3.97 1.43 -11.33
N SER A 94 4.11 2.47 -12.17
CA SER A 94 3.07 3.47 -12.34
C SER A 94 1.75 2.86 -12.83
N ASP A 95 1.80 1.94 -13.79
CA ASP A 95 0.60 1.28 -14.31
C ASP A 95 -0.02 0.34 -13.28
N MET A 96 0.81 -0.43 -12.56
CA MET A 96 0.34 -1.33 -11.50
C MET A 96 -0.40 -0.57 -10.40
N LEU A 97 0.20 0.51 -9.88
CA LEU A 97 -0.44 1.35 -8.87
C LEU A 97 -1.69 2.04 -9.43
N GLY A 98 -1.68 2.44 -10.70
CA GLY A 98 -2.85 2.97 -11.37
C GLY A 98 -4.00 1.97 -11.40
N ASP A 99 -3.76 0.77 -11.90
CA ASP A 99 -4.79 -0.25 -12.04
C ASP A 99 -5.37 -0.68 -10.68
N LEU A 100 -4.50 -0.85 -9.67
CA LEU A 100 -4.95 -1.12 -8.30
C LEU A 100 -5.85 -0.02 -7.76
N ALA A 101 -5.48 1.25 -7.94
CA ALA A 101 -6.32 2.37 -7.50
C ALA A 101 -7.66 2.43 -8.24
N LYS A 102 -7.69 2.17 -9.56
CA LYS A 102 -8.95 2.09 -10.34
C LYS A 102 -9.86 1.00 -9.78
N TRP A 103 -9.33 -0.21 -9.59
CA TRP A 103 -10.08 -1.35 -9.10
C TRP A 103 -10.61 -1.13 -7.68
N ILE A 104 -9.78 -0.62 -6.76
CA ILE A 104 -10.20 -0.30 -5.39
C ILE A 104 -11.29 0.78 -5.39
N THR A 105 -11.11 1.83 -6.20
CA THR A 105 -12.08 2.94 -6.29
C THR A 105 -13.40 2.50 -6.93
N ALA A 106 -13.37 1.51 -7.83
CA ALA A 106 -14.58 0.93 -8.39
C ALA A 106 -15.31 0.00 -7.40
N ALA A 107 -14.58 -0.77 -6.58
CA ALA A 107 -15.17 -1.70 -5.62
C ALA A 107 -15.74 -1.01 -4.37
N ASN A 108 -15.06 0.03 -3.86
CA ASN A 108 -15.41 0.64 -2.57
C ASN A 108 -16.85 1.20 -2.50
N PRO A 109 -17.38 1.94 -3.51
CA PRO A 109 -18.73 2.48 -3.44
C PRO A 109 -19.84 1.43 -3.41
N ILE A 110 -19.62 0.27 -4.06
CA ILE A 110 -20.60 -0.83 -4.08
C ILE A 110 -20.70 -1.43 -2.67
N LEU A 111 -19.56 -1.76 -2.07
CA LEU A 111 -19.48 -2.26 -0.71
C LEU A 111 -20.01 -1.26 0.32
N GLU A 112 -19.72 0.04 0.13
CA GLU A 112 -20.23 1.11 0.99
C GLU A 112 -21.76 1.23 0.92
N TYR A 113 -22.36 1.07 -0.27
CA TYR A 113 -23.81 1.06 -0.45
C TYR A 113 -24.47 -0.11 0.32
N ASP A 114 -23.82 -1.27 0.34
CA ASP A 114 -24.28 -2.47 1.05
C ASP A 114 -23.88 -2.50 2.53
N GLU A 115 -23.49 -1.35 3.09
CA GLU A 115 -23.04 -1.19 4.48
C GLU A 115 -21.90 -2.12 4.91
N THR A 116 -21.18 -2.70 3.94
CA THR A 116 -20.09 -3.65 4.15
C THR A 116 -18.76 -2.93 3.93
N PRO A 117 -18.00 -2.59 4.99
CA PRO A 117 -16.80 -1.81 4.82
C PRO A 117 -15.70 -2.61 4.10
N LEU A 118 -15.24 -2.13 2.93
CA LEU A 118 -14.10 -2.72 2.20
C LEU A 118 -12.92 -3.06 3.12
N ASN A 119 -12.45 -4.31 3.03
CA ASN A 119 -11.29 -4.80 3.75
C ASN A 119 -10.04 -3.99 3.38
N GLN A 120 -9.34 -3.50 4.40
CA GLN A 120 -8.21 -2.58 4.23
C GLN A 120 -6.86 -3.29 4.04
N ALA A 121 -6.79 -4.62 3.99
CA ALA A 121 -5.52 -5.35 3.95
C ALA A 121 -4.70 -5.01 2.69
N ALA A 122 -5.31 -5.09 1.50
CA ALA A 122 -4.66 -4.73 0.24
C ALA A 122 -4.20 -3.26 0.23
N ILE A 123 -5.04 -2.33 0.69
CA ILE A 123 -4.73 -0.90 0.77
C ILE A 123 -3.51 -0.66 1.68
N LYS A 124 -3.47 -1.30 2.85
CA LYS A 124 -2.34 -1.21 3.78
C LYS A 124 -1.03 -1.74 3.17
N VAL A 125 -1.10 -2.86 2.45
CA VAL A 125 0.07 -3.41 1.72
C VAL A 125 0.58 -2.41 0.68
N ILE A 126 -0.31 -1.80 -0.12
CA ILE A 126 0.09 -0.82 -1.14
C ILE A 126 0.79 0.39 -0.50
N TYR A 127 0.22 0.96 0.57
CA TYR A 127 0.85 2.07 1.28
C TYR A 127 2.18 1.71 1.92
N LYS A 128 2.28 0.52 2.53
CA LYS A 128 3.53 0.04 3.12
C LYS A 128 4.59 -0.23 2.05
N PHE A 129 4.19 -0.73 0.90
CA PHE A 129 5.05 -0.94 -0.27
C PHE A 129 5.64 0.38 -0.79
N ILE A 130 4.79 1.41 -1.02
CA ILE A 130 5.22 2.76 -1.42
C ILE A 130 6.19 3.34 -0.40
N ALA A 131 5.88 3.22 0.90
CA ALA A 131 6.76 3.67 1.97
C ALA A 131 8.11 2.96 1.97
N ARG A 132 8.13 1.65 1.71
CA ARG A 132 9.35 0.85 1.69
C ARG A 132 10.24 1.12 0.48
N ILE A 133 9.66 1.44 -0.67
CA ILE A 133 10.42 1.91 -1.82
C ILE A 133 11.22 3.16 -1.46
N LYS A 134 10.55 4.17 -0.88
CA LYS A 134 11.22 5.41 -0.42
C LYS A 134 12.31 5.09 0.60
N LEU A 135 12.01 4.21 1.56
CA LEU A 135 12.94 3.85 2.62
C LEU A 135 14.21 3.17 2.08
N ASN A 136 14.07 2.19 1.20
CA ASN A 136 15.16 1.35 0.76
C ASN A 136 16.02 2.03 -0.30
N TYR A 137 15.36 2.68 -1.26
CA TYR A 137 15.98 3.18 -2.49
C TYR A 137 16.10 4.71 -2.55
N ARG A 138 15.73 5.41 -1.46
CA ARG A 138 15.75 6.88 -1.36
C ARG A 138 15.05 7.59 -2.51
N TRP A 139 14.05 6.93 -3.10
CA TRP A 139 13.42 7.40 -4.32
C TRP A 139 12.54 8.63 -4.05
N ASP A 140 12.75 9.67 -4.85
CA ASP A 140 11.83 10.79 -5.06
C ASP A 140 10.89 10.54 -6.25
N PHE A 141 9.59 10.42 -5.98
CA PHE A 141 8.60 10.10 -7.02
C PHE A 141 8.27 11.25 -7.98
N ASP A 142 8.88 12.42 -7.83
CA ASP A 142 8.76 13.54 -8.78
C ASP A 142 9.63 13.38 -10.05
N GLY A 143 10.47 12.33 -10.12
CA GLY A 143 11.29 12.02 -11.30
C GLY A 143 12.65 12.74 -11.33
N ASP A 144 12.96 13.56 -10.32
CA ASP A 144 14.27 14.17 -10.13
C ASP A 144 15.19 13.22 -9.34
N TYR A 145 16.11 12.55 -10.06
CA TYR A 145 17.10 11.65 -9.47
C TYR A 145 18.49 12.29 -9.40
N SER A 146 19.13 12.21 -8.23
CA SER A 146 20.57 12.38 -8.13
C SER A 146 21.26 11.03 -8.46
N PRO A 147 22.27 11.00 -9.34
CA PRO A 147 23.01 9.77 -9.68
C PRO A 147 23.67 9.07 -8.48
N GLU A 148 23.84 9.80 -7.37
CA GLU A 148 24.45 9.30 -6.15
C GLU A 148 23.46 8.50 -5.25
N ASP A 149 22.16 8.49 -5.58
CA ASP A 149 21.12 7.97 -4.68
C ASP A 149 20.64 6.51 -4.93
N ASN A 150 20.95 5.81 -6.04
CA ASN A 150 20.73 4.33 -6.14
C ASN A 150 21.30 3.64 -7.41
N PRO A 151 21.99 2.47 -7.32
CA PRO A 151 22.19 1.52 -8.41
C PRO A 151 21.04 0.49 -8.46
N ASP A 152 20.23 0.53 -9.52
CA ASP A 152 18.79 0.19 -9.50
C ASP A 152 18.41 -1.30 -9.76
N PRO A 153 17.38 -1.86 -9.07
CA PRO A 153 16.57 -3.00 -9.56
C PRO A 153 15.19 -2.59 -10.14
N LEU A 154 14.82 -1.31 -10.21
CA LEU A 154 13.49 -0.86 -10.67
C LEU A 154 13.42 -0.65 -12.20
N PRO A 155 12.21 -0.65 -12.80
CA PRO A 155 12.04 -0.34 -14.21
C PRO A 155 12.53 1.08 -14.52
N HIS A 156 13.53 1.20 -15.39
CA HIS A 156 14.18 2.47 -15.73
C HIS A 156 13.22 3.60 -16.19
N SER A 157 12.05 3.26 -16.72
CA SER A 157 11.06 4.25 -17.17
C SER A 157 10.31 4.91 -16.02
N ASP A 158 9.95 4.16 -14.97
CA ASP A 158 9.24 4.72 -13.81
C ASP A 158 10.16 5.61 -12.99
N ALA A 159 11.43 5.21 -12.85
CA ALA A 159 12.45 6.04 -12.21
C ALA A 159 12.54 7.43 -12.88
N ARG A 160 12.52 7.50 -14.22
CA ARG A 160 12.66 8.80 -14.90
C ARG A 160 11.40 9.63 -14.97
N ASN A 161 10.24 9.00 -15.04
CA ASN A 161 8.97 9.68 -15.29
C ASN A 161 8.16 9.96 -14.02
N GLY A 162 8.63 9.47 -12.86
CA GLY A 162 7.87 9.49 -11.62
C GLY A 162 6.68 8.53 -11.64
N LEU A 163 5.91 8.54 -10.56
CA LEU A 163 4.72 7.68 -10.42
C LEU A 163 3.44 8.49 -10.63
N VAL A 164 2.81 8.34 -11.80
CA VAL A 164 1.60 9.09 -12.20
C VAL A 164 0.46 8.98 -11.17
N PRO A 165 0.15 7.81 -10.58
CA PRO A 165 -0.92 7.72 -9.58
C PRO A 165 -0.67 8.60 -8.35
N LEU A 166 0.60 8.80 -7.95
CA LEU A 166 0.95 9.66 -6.82
C LEU A 166 0.80 11.15 -7.17
N SER A 167 1.24 11.55 -8.37
CA SER A 167 1.09 12.93 -8.83
C SER A 167 -0.38 13.29 -9.09
N ALA A 168 -1.19 12.32 -9.54
CA ALA A 168 -2.64 12.44 -9.71
C ALA A 168 -3.44 12.41 -8.39
N GLY A 169 -2.77 12.22 -7.24
CA GLY A 169 -3.43 12.23 -5.93
C GLY A 169 -4.26 10.99 -5.61
N TRP A 170 -4.04 9.88 -6.31
CA TRP A 170 -4.80 8.63 -6.09
C TRP A 170 -4.46 7.95 -4.76
N TYR A 171 -3.32 8.32 -4.15
CA TYR A 171 -2.88 7.83 -2.85
C TYR A 171 -2.58 9.02 -1.92
N PRO A 172 -3.61 9.71 -1.41
CA PRO A 172 -3.41 11.00 -0.74
C PRO A 172 -2.77 10.89 0.66
N ASP A 173 -2.65 9.69 1.24
CA ASP A 173 -1.99 9.48 2.54
C ASP A 173 -0.47 9.23 2.42
N THR A 174 0.08 9.36 1.20
CA THR A 174 1.52 9.29 0.94
C THR A 174 2.10 10.66 0.60
N HIS A 175 3.39 10.79 0.83
CA HIS A 175 4.19 11.92 0.36
C HIS A 175 5.20 11.42 -0.68
N ARG A 176 5.54 12.25 -1.67
CA ARG A 176 6.33 11.84 -2.85
C ARG A 176 7.78 11.44 -2.52
N ARG A 177 8.39 12.13 -1.55
CA ARG A 177 9.79 11.91 -1.13
C ARG A 177 9.95 11.37 0.29
N HIS A 178 9.33 12.04 1.25
CA HIS A 178 9.39 11.72 2.67
C HIS A 178 8.30 10.73 3.12
N LEU A 179 8.40 10.24 4.36
CA LEU A 179 7.41 9.36 4.95
C LEU A 179 6.38 10.13 5.77
N THR A 180 5.11 9.79 5.62
CA THR A 180 4.05 10.27 6.52
C THR A 180 4.05 9.49 7.84
N LEU A 181 3.33 10.00 8.85
CA LEU A 181 3.15 9.28 10.12
C LEU A 181 2.47 7.90 9.93
N VAL A 182 1.56 7.78 8.97
CA VAL A 182 0.85 6.53 8.65
C VAL A 182 1.84 5.52 8.06
N GLU A 183 2.63 5.96 7.08
CA GLU A 183 3.63 5.12 6.43
C GLU A 183 4.68 4.61 7.42
N LEU A 184 5.16 5.49 8.31
CA LEU A 184 6.12 5.09 9.34
C LEU A 184 5.51 4.11 10.35
N ALA A 185 4.22 4.28 10.70
CA ALA A 185 3.51 3.35 11.58
C ALA A 185 3.34 1.96 10.94
N LEU A 186 3.02 1.89 9.64
CA LEU A 186 2.92 0.64 8.88
C LEU A 186 4.26 -0.10 8.84
N LEU A 187 5.35 0.62 8.54
CA LEU A 187 6.70 0.07 8.51
C LEU A 187 7.15 -0.44 9.88
N ALA A 188 6.82 0.27 10.95
CA ALA A 188 7.16 -0.10 12.32
C ALA A 188 6.25 -1.19 12.92
N GLY A 189 5.22 -1.64 12.19
CA GLY A 189 4.25 -2.63 12.68
C GLY A 189 3.45 -2.15 13.89
N MET A 190 3.10 -0.86 13.94
CA MET A 190 2.37 -0.27 15.06
C MET A 190 0.85 -0.36 14.84
N SER A 191 0.06 -0.46 15.91
CA SER A 191 -1.41 -0.54 15.75
C SER A 191 -2.08 0.77 15.34
N ASN A 192 -1.45 1.92 15.61
CA ASN A 192 -2.00 3.24 15.30
C ASN A 192 -0.91 4.32 15.21
N ILE A 193 -1.26 5.47 14.61
CA ILE A 193 -0.34 6.60 14.40
C ILE A 193 0.06 7.35 15.67
N ARG A 194 -0.66 7.21 16.80
CA ARG A 194 -0.34 7.97 18.02
C ARG A 194 1.01 7.54 18.58
N SER A 195 1.35 6.26 18.45
CA SER A 195 2.65 5.74 18.89
C SER A 195 3.82 6.45 18.18
N VAL A 196 3.71 6.66 16.87
CA VAL A 196 4.71 7.42 16.09
C VAL A 196 4.72 8.90 16.51
N ARG A 197 3.54 9.51 16.66
CA ARG A 197 3.44 10.92 17.10
C ARG A 197 4.10 11.14 18.46
N ASN A 198 3.90 10.22 19.40
CA ASN A 198 4.48 10.30 20.73
C ASN A 198 6.00 10.10 20.74
N ALA A 199 6.55 9.41 19.74
CA ALA A 199 7.99 9.20 19.61
C ALA A 199 8.77 10.53 19.44
N GLN A 200 8.12 11.59 18.96
CA GLN A 200 8.70 12.94 18.90
C GLN A 200 9.06 13.50 20.28
N PHE A 201 8.40 13.03 21.33
CA PHE A 201 8.59 13.47 22.71
C PHE A 201 9.38 12.45 23.56
N SER A 202 10.00 11.45 22.91
CA SER A 202 10.85 10.48 23.60
C SER A 202 12.06 11.15 24.24
N LYS A 203 12.39 10.76 25.49
CA LYS A 203 13.52 11.33 26.24
C LYS A 203 14.88 10.78 25.82
N THR A 204 14.90 9.57 25.26
CA THR A 204 16.12 8.82 24.94
C THR A 204 16.46 8.84 23.46
N ASP A 205 15.43 8.80 22.62
CA ASP A 205 15.54 8.70 21.17
C ASP A 205 14.33 9.40 20.51
N PRO A 206 14.33 10.74 20.46
CA PRO A 206 13.24 11.50 19.85
C PRO A 206 13.23 11.33 18.33
N LEU A 207 12.03 11.14 17.78
CA LEU A 207 11.82 11.11 16.33
C LEU A 207 11.81 12.54 15.78
N SER A 208 12.77 12.85 14.91
CA SER A 208 12.83 14.13 14.19
C SER A 208 11.79 14.17 13.08
N PHE A 209 11.27 15.35 12.79
CA PHE A 209 10.27 15.55 11.74
C PHE A 209 10.45 16.90 11.07
N ILE A 210 9.92 17.00 9.86
CA ILE A 210 9.78 18.24 9.12
C ILE A 210 8.30 18.57 8.94
N LYS A 211 7.99 19.85 8.78
CA LYS A 211 6.64 20.32 8.48
C LYS A 211 6.62 20.87 7.06
N GLU A 212 5.68 20.37 6.27
CA GLU A 212 5.40 20.88 4.93
C GLU A 212 3.92 21.24 4.85
N GLY A 213 3.64 22.54 4.89
CA GLY A 213 2.27 23.04 5.09
C GLY A 213 1.66 22.49 6.38
N ALA A 214 0.55 21.75 6.24
CA ALA A 214 -0.15 21.10 7.36
C ALA A 214 0.33 19.67 7.66
N GLN A 215 1.21 19.11 6.83
CA GLN A 215 1.68 17.74 6.98
C GLN A 215 2.92 17.65 7.89
N VAL A 216 2.96 16.58 8.69
CA VAL A 216 4.13 16.21 9.50
C VAL A 216 4.78 15.01 8.82
N LEU A 217 6.04 15.18 8.41
CA LEU A 217 6.77 14.23 7.59
C LEU A 217 8.09 13.83 8.27
N ILE A 218 8.60 12.66 7.91
CA ILE A 218 9.86 12.09 8.40
C ILE A 218 10.76 11.88 7.18
N THR A 219 11.98 12.41 7.25
CA THR A 219 12.97 12.20 6.18
C THR A 219 13.34 10.72 6.09
N VAL A 220 13.77 10.26 4.91
CA VAL A 220 14.15 8.85 4.72
C VAL A 220 15.26 8.45 5.69
N GLU A 221 16.30 9.27 5.85
CA GLU A 221 17.41 9.00 6.77
C GLU A 221 16.97 8.87 8.23
N GLU A 222 16.09 9.76 8.69
CA GLU A 222 15.55 9.70 10.03
C GLU A 222 14.67 8.47 10.25
N ALA A 223 13.86 8.10 9.24
CA ALA A 223 13.06 6.88 9.29
C ALA A 223 13.95 5.63 9.38
N ARG A 224 15.02 5.53 8.58
CA ARG A 224 15.97 4.41 8.62
C ARG A 224 16.60 4.27 10.00
N ARG A 225 17.16 5.36 10.54
CA ARG A 225 17.74 5.42 11.89
C ARG A 225 16.75 4.96 12.96
N TRP A 226 15.54 5.51 12.94
CA TRP A 226 14.55 5.25 13.98
C TRP A 226 13.93 3.84 13.90
N LEU A 227 13.74 3.29 12.70
CA LEU A 227 13.15 1.97 12.48
C LEU A 227 14.07 0.82 12.92
N GLN A 228 15.40 0.98 12.83
CA GLN A 228 16.36 -0.05 13.27
C GLN A 228 16.18 -0.47 14.74
N GLY A 229 15.67 0.43 15.59
CA GLY A 229 15.41 0.16 17.01
C GLY A 229 14.00 -0.38 17.31
N ARG A 230 13.21 -0.79 16.31
CA ARG A 230 11.79 -1.17 16.48
C ARG A 230 11.56 -2.65 16.21
N ASN A 231 11.04 -3.34 17.21
CA ASN A 231 10.74 -4.78 17.15
C ASN A 231 9.77 -5.18 16.02
N GLY A 232 8.89 -4.27 15.59
CA GLY A 232 7.92 -4.54 14.52
C GLY A 232 8.44 -4.23 13.11
N PHE A 233 9.65 -3.68 12.98
CA PHE A 233 10.26 -3.41 11.67
C PHE A 233 10.95 -4.66 11.14
N VAL A 234 10.60 -5.07 9.92
CA VAL A 234 11.19 -6.22 9.22
C VAL A 234 12.16 -5.73 8.16
N PRO A 235 13.50 -5.72 8.34
CA PRO A 235 14.42 -5.16 7.36
C PRO A 235 14.39 -5.93 6.03
N THR A 236 14.53 -5.23 4.90
CA THR A 236 14.63 -5.88 3.60
C THR A 236 15.96 -6.61 3.45
N LYS A 237 15.93 -7.86 3.00
CA LYS A 237 17.12 -8.65 2.70
C LYS A 237 17.98 -7.91 1.68
N ARG A 238 19.31 -7.90 1.92
CA ARG A 238 20.33 -7.27 1.06
C ARG A 238 20.30 -5.73 1.02
N ILE A 239 19.53 -5.07 1.88
CA ILE A 239 19.58 -3.61 2.08
C ILE A 239 20.20 -3.32 3.46
N SER A 240 21.24 -2.47 3.48
CA SER A 240 21.84 -1.98 4.73
C SER A 240 21.14 -0.70 5.13
N TYR A 241 20.55 -0.62 6.33
CA TYR A 241 19.80 0.56 6.78
C TYR A 241 20.67 1.62 7.42
#